data_AF-W0F2S4-F1
#
_entry.id   AF-W0F2S4-F1
#
_cell.length_a   1.000
_cell.length_b   1.000
_cell.length_c   1.000
_cell.angle_alpha   90.00
_cell.angle_beta   90.00
_cell.angle_gamma   90.00
#
_symmetry.space_group_name_H-M   'P 1'
#
loop_
_entity.id
_entity.type
_entity.pdbx_description
1 polymer ?
#
loop_
_entity_poly.entity_id
_entity_poly.type
_entity_poly.pdbx_seq_one_letter_code
_entity_poly.pdbx_strand_id
1 'polypeptide(L)'
;MYKEFIRKDLLDNGYGVYGKILDIYREQMAFLETPSRFRRWLSVELDVPLEKINLSSLNSALQQQRKKDAQNKRRNPPVALPQADHYVNKVEGFQFSKPGSGDKKQPRINEL
;
A
#
# COMPACT_ATOMS: atom_id res chain seq x y z
N MET A 1 30.55 2.07 -0.35
CA MET A 1 29.76 3.15 0.25
C MET A 1 28.30 2.78 0.53
N TYR A 2 27.40 2.52 -0.44
CA TYR A 2 25.99 2.24 -0.12
C TYR A 2 25.75 0.92 0.63
N LYS A 3 26.50 -0.15 0.30
CA LYS A 3 26.39 -1.46 0.97
C LYS A 3 26.66 -1.39 2.48
N GLU A 4 27.70 -0.67 2.87
CA GLU A 4 28.08 -0.50 4.29
C GLU A 4 27.04 0.31 5.06
N PHE A 5 26.45 1.32 4.42
CA PHE A 5 25.37 2.09 5.01
C PHE A 5 24.13 1.21 5.25
N ILE A 6 23.72 0.42 4.25
CA ILE A 6 22.60 -0.51 4.39
C ILE A 6 22.90 -1.57 5.46
N ARG A 7 24.12 -2.12 5.47
CA ARG A 7 24.55 -3.11 6.46
C ARG A 7 24.42 -2.55 7.88
N LYS A 8 24.91 -1.33 8.11
CA LYS A 8 24.82 -0.66 9.41
C LYS A 8 23.38 -0.36 9.79
N ASP A 9 22.60 0.23 8.88
CA ASP A 9 21.19 0.59 9.09
C ASP A 9 20.33 -0.67 9.33
N LEU A 10 20.65 -1.80 8.69
CA LEU A 10 19.97 -3.09 8.91
C LEU A 10 20.32 -3.69 10.28
N LEU A 11 21.58 -3.60 10.71
CA LEU A 11 22.03 -4.07 12.03
C LEU A 11 21.46 -3.22 13.17
N ASP A 12 21.33 -1.91 12.97
CA ASP A 12 20.73 -0.96 13.91
C ASP A 12 19.18 -1.00 13.91
N ASN A 13 18.56 -1.90 13.13
CA ASN A 13 17.10 -1.97 12.94
C ASN A 13 16.48 -0.63 12.51
N GLY A 14 17.20 0.12 11.67
CA GLY A 14 16.77 1.40 11.13
C GLY A 14 15.42 1.32 10.41
N TYR A 15 14.57 2.30 10.68
CA TYR A 15 13.25 2.38 10.07
C TYR A 15 13.36 2.60 8.55
N GLY A 16 12.59 1.83 7.78
CA GLY A 16 12.53 1.99 6.32
C GLY A 16 13.75 1.47 5.54
N VAL A 17 14.70 0.78 6.19
CA VAL A 17 15.89 0.22 5.51
C VAL A 17 15.50 -0.73 4.37
N TYR A 18 14.42 -1.51 4.56
CA TYR A 18 13.89 -2.42 3.54
C TYR A 18 13.36 -1.70 2.30
N GLY A 19 12.86 -0.46 2.46
CA GLY A 19 12.46 0.36 1.31
C GLY A 19 13.67 0.80 0.49
N LYS A 20 14.76 1.23 1.15
CA LYS A 20 16.01 1.59 0.48
C LYS A 20 16.64 0.39 -0.24
N ILE A 21 16.64 -0.77 0.43
CA ILE A 21 17.12 -2.04 -0.14
C ILE A 21 16.37 -2.36 -1.43
N LEU A 22 15.04 -2.26 -1.41
CA LEU A 22 14.20 -2.55 -2.57
C LEU A 22 14.35 -1.53 -3.71
N ASP A 23 14.67 -0.29 -3.39
CA ASP A 23 14.94 0.74 -4.39
C ASP A 23 16.26 0.44 -5.14
N ILE A 24 17.31 0.12 -4.38
CA ILE A 24 18.65 -0.18 -4.90
C ILE A 24 18.69 -1.52 -5.64
N TYR A 25 18.02 -2.54 -5.09
CA TYR A 25 18.07 -3.91 -5.60
C TYR A 25 16.77 -4.34 -6.31
N ARG A 26 16.02 -3.37 -6.87
CA ARG A 26 14.74 -3.66 -7.55
C ARG A 26 14.89 -4.72 -8.65
N GLU A 27 15.99 -4.67 -9.40
CA GLU A 27 16.24 -5.55 -10.54
C GLU A 27 16.54 -6.98 -10.07
N GLN A 28 17.29 -7.12 -8.98
CA GLN A 28 17.56 -8.43 -8.37
C GLN A 28 16.32 -9.03 -7.73
N MET A 29 15.43 -8.19 -7.19
CA MET A 29 14.14 -8.64 -6.70
C MET A 29 13.24 -9.14 -7.83
N ALA A 30 13.21 -8.42 -8.96
CA ALA A 30 12.49 -8.86 -10.16
C ALA A 30 13.03 -10.18 -10.70
N PHE A 31 14.35 -10.40 -10.65
CA PHE A 31 14.98 -11.63 -11.09
C PHE A 31 14.71 -12.83 -10.15
N LEU A 32 14.70 -12.61 -8.83
CA LEU A 32 14.57 -13.70 -7.86
C LEU A 32 13.11 -14.14 -7.62
N GLU A 33 12.13 -13.29 -7.97
CA GLU A 33 10.67 -13.45 -7.88
C GLU A 33 10.08 -13.69 -6.48
N THR A 34 10.84 -14.36 -5.61
CA THR A 34 10.42 -14.82 -4.28
C THR A 34 11.15 -14.07 -3.17
N PRO A 35 10.43 -13.50 -2.18
CA PRO A 35 11.03 -12.78 -1.05
C PRO A 35 12.02 -13.61 -0.25
N SER A 36 11.78 -14.93 -0.15
CA SER A 36 12.66 -15.85 0.58
C SER A 36 14.00 -16.06 -0.12
N ARG A 37 14.02 -16.14 -1.46
CA ARG A 37 15.27 -16.19 -2.24
C ARG A 37 16.00 -14.86 -2.17
N PHE A 38 15.26 -13.76 -2.31
CA PHE A 38 15.81 -12.42 -2.13
C PHE A 38 16.47 -12.24 -0.77
N ARG A 39 15.85 -12.71 0.32
CA ARG A 39 16.44 -12.69 1.67
C ARG A 39 17.78 -13.43 1.74
N ARG A 40 17.86 -14.64 1.18
CA ARG A 40 19.12 -15.42 1.15
C ARG A 40 20.20 -14.75 0.32
N TRP A 41 19.81 -14.19 -0.82
CA TRP A 41 20.73 -13.44 -1.66
C TRP A 41 21.25 -12.18 -0.94
N LEU A 42 20.35 -11.45 -0.29
CA LEU A 42 20.67 -10.23 0.45
C LEU A 42 21.64 -10.48 1.61
N SER A 43 21.51 -11.62 2.31
CA SER A 43 22.46 -11.99 3.37
C SER A 43 23.88 -12.20 2.86
N VAL A 44 24.04 -12.75 1.64
CA VAL A 44 25.35 -12.95 1.01
C VAL A 44 25.90 -11.61 0.50
N GLU A 45 25.04 -10.81 -0.13
CA GLU A 45 25.42 -9.54 -0.74
C GLU A 45 25.86 -8.47 0.28
N LEU A 46 25.20 -8.44 1.45
CA LEU A 46 25.48 -7.49 2.52
C LEU A 46 26.36 -8.06 3.65
N ASP A 47 26.71 -9.35 3.57
CA ASP A 47 27.45 -10.07 4.62
C ASP A 47 26.77 -9.94 6.00
N VAL A 48 25.46 -10.21 6.05
CA VAL A 48 24.63 -10.07 7.25
C VAL A 48 23.90 -11.38 7.54
N PRO A 49 23.80 -11.81 8.81
CA PRO A 49 23.04 -13.01 9.15
C PRO A 49 21.59 -12.93 8.67
N LEU A 50 21.07 -14.04 8.14
CA LEU A 50 19.67 -14.12 7.68
C LEU A 50 18.68 -13.71 8.77
N GLU A 51 18.99 -14.01 10.02
CA GLU A 51 18.16 -13.72 11.21
C GLU A 51 17.93 -12.22 11.42
N LYS A 52 18.89 -11.38 11.04
CA LYS A 52 18.77 -9.92 11.11
C LYS A 52 17.88 -9.37 10.00
N ILE A 53 17.68 -10.13 8.93
CA ILE A 53 16.77 -9.76 7.83
C ILE A 53 15.38 -10.29 8.16
N ASN A 54 14.48 -9.39 8.56
CA ASN A 54 13.10 -9.72 8.87
C ASN A 54 12.27 -9.88 7.59
N LEU A 55 11.75 -11.08 7.37
CA LEU A 55 10.94 -11.42 6.18
C LEU A 55 9.61 -10.66 6.15
N SER A 56 8.98 -10.42 7.30
CA SER A 56 7.71 -9.69 7.40
C SER A 56 7.87 -8.22 7.04
N SER A 57 8.97 -7.59 7.48
CA SER A 57 9.30 -6.21 7.12
C SER A 57 9.63 -6.09 5.63
N LEU A 58 10.38 -7.05 5.09
CA LEU A 58 10.69 -7.13 3.66
C LEU A 58 9.40 -7.29 2.81
N ASN A 59 8.50 -8.18 3.20
CA ASN A 59 7.21 -8.39 2.54
C ASN A 59 6.33 -7.14 2.59
N SER A 60 6.30 -6.45 3.74
CA SER A 60 5.57 -5.20 3.88
C SER A 60 6.12 -4.12 2.94
N ALA A 61 7.44 -3.97 2.87
CA ALA A 61 8.08 -3.02 1.98
C ALA A 61 7.81 -3.35 0.49
N LEU A 62 7.81 -4.64 0.13
CA LEU A 62 7.44 -5.11 -1.21
C LEU A 62 5.99 -4.77 -1.58
N GLN A 63 5.06 -4.98 -0.66
CA GLN A 63 3.66 -4.60 -0.90
C GLN A 63 3.52 -3.09 -1.08
N GLN A 64 4.23 -2.28 -0.29
CA GLN A 64 4.23 -0.83 -0.45
C GLN A 64 4.82 -0.38 -1.80
N GLN A 65 5.89 -1.02 -2.26
CA GLN A 65 6.48 -0.75 -3.57
C GLN A 65 5.49 -1.09 -4.70
N ARG A 66 4.87 -2.28 -4.68
CA ARG A 66 3.83 -2.67 -5.65
C ARG A 66 2.65 -1.70 -5.66
N LYS A 67 2.22 -1.23 -4.49
CA LYS A 67 1.15 -0.22 -4.37
C LYS A 67 1.58 1.12 -4.98
N LYS A 68 2.83 1.56 -4.76
CA LYS A 68 3.39 2.77 -5.39
C LYS A 68 3.46 2.64 -6.91
N ASP A 69 3.93 1.51 -7.43
CA ASP A 69 3.99 1.27 -8.87
C ASP A 69 2.59 1.27 -9.50
N ALA A 70 1.61 0.62 -8.85
CA ALA A 70 0.22 0.65 -9.29
C ALA A 70 -0.38 2.07 -9.25
N GLN A 71 -0.03 2.87 -8.25
CA GLN A 71 -0.50 4.24 -8.11
C GLN A 71 0.13 5.19 -9.14
N ASN A 72 1.41 5.00 -9.47
CA ASN A 72 2.08 5.75 -10.55
C ASN A 72 1.51 5.38 -11.92
N LYS A 73 1.17 4.11 -12.16
CA LYS A 73 0.48 3.67 -13.38
C LYS A 73 -0.92 4.30 -13.55
N ARG A 74 -1.58 4.66 -12.44
CA ARG A 74 -2.87 5.38 -12.45
C ARG A 74 -2.73 6.89 -12.66
N ARG A 75 -1.55 7.47 -12.40
CA ARG A 75 -1.30 8.92 -12.55
C ARG A 75 -0.88 9.33 -13.97
N ASN A 76 -0.32 8.41 -14.76
CA ASN A 76 -0.09 8.60 -16.19
C ASN A 76 -0.92 7.58 -16.97
N PRO A 77 -2.16 7.90 -17.37
CA PRO A 77 -2.87 7.05 -18.32
C PRO A 77 -2.08 7.03 -19.64
N PRO A 78 -1.73 5.87 -20.20
CA PRO A 78 -1.43 5.81 -21.63
C PRO A 78 -2.69 6.27 -22.36
N VAL A 79 -2.50 7.21 -23.28
CA VAL A 79 -3.46 7.79 -24.23
C VAL A 79 -4.82 7.07 -24.25
N ALA A 80 -5.85 7.83 -23.88
CA ALA A 80 -7.24 7.41 -23.91
C ALA A 80 -7.62 6.79 -25.27
N LEU A 81 -7.92 5.49 -25.26
CA LEU A 81 -8.81 4.85 -26.21
C LEU A 81 -10.22 4.89 -25.61
N PRO A 82 -11.26 5.30 -26.35
CA PRO A 82 -12.60 5.39 -25.81
C PRO A 82 -13.18 3.97 -25.76
N GLN A 83 -13.30 3.40 -24.57
CA GLN A 83 -14.23 2.30 -24.35
C GLN A 83 -15.34 2.78 -23.44
N ALA A 84 -16.48 3.01 -24.09
CA ALA A 84 -17.77 2.91 -23.48
C ALA A 84 -17.88 1.53 -22.82
N ASP A 85 -18.15 1.49 -21.53
CA ASP A 85 -19.17 0.59 -21.02
C ASP A 85 -19.65 1.05 -19.64
N HIS A 86 -20.97 1.17 -19.57
CA HIS A 86 -21.72 1.61 -18.40
C HIS A 86 -21.67 0.52 -17.32
N TYR A 87 -21.04 0.81 -16.18
CA TYR A 87 -21.39 0.17 -14.91
C TYR A 87 -21.39 1.22 -13.79
N VAL A 88 -22.56 1.82 -13.59
CA VAL A 88 -22.86 2.68 -12.44
C VAL A 88 -23.00 1.77 -11.22
N ASN A 89 -21.91 1.59 -10.48
CA ASN A 89 -21.97 1.02 -9.14
C ASN A 89 -22.40 2.16 -8.20
N LYS A 90 -23.68 2.16 -7.81
CA LYS A 90 -24.26 3.10 -6.86
C LYS A 90 -23.52 2.97 -5.52
N VAL A 91 -22.71 3.97 -5.19
CA VAL A 91 -22.26 4.21 -3.82
C VAL A 91 -23.41 4.92 -3.11
N GLU A 92 -23.94 4.33 -2.04
CA GLU A 92 -24.90 4.95 -1.12
C GLU A 92 -24.31 6.23 -0.53
N GLY A 93 -24.60 7.35 -1.18
CA GLY A 93 -24.47 8.68 -0.59
C GLY A 93 -25.65 8.91 0.35
N PHE A 94 -25.36 9.27 1.59
CA PHE A 94 -26.35 9.81 2.54
C PHE A 94 -27.17 10.91 1.84
N GLN A 95 -28.45 10.64 1.62
CA GLN A 95 -29.40 11.58 1.07
C GLN A 95 -30.08 12.30 2.24
N PHE A 96 -29.79 13.59 2.44
CA PHE A 96 -30.56 14.41 3.37
C PHE A 96 -32.01 14.48 2.88
N SER A 97 -32.93 13.86 3.62
CA SER A 97 -34.35 13.93 3.33
C SER A 97 -34.83 15.37 3.52
N LYS A 98 -35.34 15.98 2.45
CA LYS A 98 -36.11 17.23 2.54
C LYS A 98 -37.39 16.95 3.35
N PRO A 99 -37.83 17.84 4.26
CA PRO A 99 -39.08 17.63 4.97
C PRO A 99 -40.24 17.70 3.98
N GLY A 100 -40.90 16.55 3.78
CA GLY A 100 -42.14 16.44 3.03
C GLY A 100 -43.25 17.15 3.79
N SER A 101 -43.93 18.06 3.09
CA SER A 101 -45.15 18.69 3.54
C SER A 101 -46.23 17.63 3.75
N GLY A 102 -46.73 17.56 4.98
CA GLY A 102 -47.92 16.79 5.34
C GLY A 102 -47.64 15.57 6.18
N ASP A 103 -47.50 15.74 7.50
CA ASP A 103 -48.15 14.80 8.40
C ASP A 103 -48.50 15.44 9.75
N LYS A 104 -49.56 14.89 10.33
CA LYS A 104 -50.56 15.56 11.16
C LYS A 104 -50.08 15.71 12.61
N LYS A 105 -50.43 16.85 13.22
CA LYS A 105 -50.28 17.10 14.66
C LYS A 105 -51.01 16.00 15.45
N GLN A 106 -50.28 15.19 16.19
CA GLN A 106 -50.81 14.47 17.35
C GLN A 106 -50.38 15.24 18.62
N PRO A 107 -51.32 15.71 19.47
CA PRO A 107 -50.98 16.34 20.73
C PRO A 107 -50.56 15.25 21.72
N ARG A 108 -49.39 15.43 22.35
CA ARG A 108 -48.94 14.53 23.40
C ARG A 108 -48.92 15.25 24.74
N ILE A 109 -49.62 14.60 25.67
CA ILE A 109 -49.46 14.47 27.14
C ILE A 109 -49.86 15.64 28.06
N ASN A 110 -50.83 15.28 28.93
CA ASN A 110 -51.25 15.94 30.16
C ASN A 110 -50.07 16.25 31.09
N GLU A 111 -50.05 17.48 31.57
CA GLU A 111 -49.34 17.88 32.78
C GLU A 111 -50.05 17.31 34.02
N LEU A 112 -49.27 16.99 35.04
CA LEU A 112 -49.69 16.66 36.39
C LEU A 112 -48.99 17.64 37.33
#